data_AF-A0AAW9D5T2-F1
#
_entry.id   AF-A0AAW9D5T2-F1
#
_cell.length_a   1.000
_cell.length_b   1.000
_cell.length_c   1.000
_cell.angle_alpha   90.00
_cell.angle_beta   90.00
_cell.angle_gamma   90.00
#
_symmetry.space_group_name_H-M   'P 1'
#
loop_
_entity.id
_entity.type
_entity.pdbx_description
1 polymer ?
#
loop_
_entity_poly.entity_id
_entity_poly.type
_entity_poly.pdbx_seq_one_letter_code
_entity_poly.pdbx_strand_id
1 'polypeptide(L)' 'MYRIRQIAQSRVRGGKLFFAGAHQVQQRVAGLFWLEIAYCSDRPGAEAAIRAAVTAHRRARLKPRVLGLFDRDGQALGT' A
#
# COMPACT_ATOMS: atom_id res chain seq x y z
N MET A 1 2.59 -5.14 0.33
CA MET A 1 3.41 -4.97 -0.91
C MET A 1 3.01 -3.66 -1.57
N TYR A 2 3.96 -2.96 -2.19
CA TYR A 2 3.71 -1.71 -2.91
C TYR A 2 4.23 -1.81 -4.34
N ARG A 3 3.64 -1.04 -5.25
CA ARG A 3 4.17 -0.86 -6.61
C ARG A 3 3.95 0.57 -7.08
N ILE A 4 4.86 1.03 -7.93
CA ILE A 4 4.78 2.31 -8.62
C ILE A 4 4.50 2.01 -10.09
N ARG A 5 3.51 2.67 -10.68
CA ARG A 5 3.20 2.59 -12.11
C ARG A 5 3.32 3.97 -12.71
N GLN A 6 3.95 4.09 -13.87
CA GLN A 6 3.87 5.32 -14.64
C GLN A 6 2.56 5.35 -15.41
N ILE A 7 1.85 6.48 -15.39
CA ILE A 7 0.60 6.63 -16.14
C ILE A 7 0.87 7.12 -17.55
N ALA A 8 0.20 6.50 -18.52
CA ALA A 8 0.31 6.89 -19.93
C ALA A 8 -0.59 8.08 -20.29
N GLN A 9 -1.58 8.40 -19.44
CA GLN A 9 -2.57 9.44 -19.69
C GLN A 9 -2.69 10.35 -18.48
N SER A 10 -2.93 11.63 -18.76
CA SER A 10 -3.18 12.63 -17.72
C SER A 10 -4.45 12.30 -16.93
N ARG A 11 -4.44 12.56 -15.62
CA ARG A 11 -5.55 12.29 -14.71
C ARG A 11 -5.73 13.41 -13.70
N VAL A 12 -6.97 13.71 -13.36
CA VAL A 12 -7.31 14.63 -12.26
C VAL A 12 -7.58 13.82 -10.99
N ARG A 13 -6.93 14.17 -9.89
CA ARG A 13 -7.22 13.60 -8.57
C ARG A 13 -7.13 14.67 -7.50
N GLY A 14 -8.15 14.75 -6.64
CA GLY A 14 -8.20 15.74 -5.56
C GLY A 14 -8.10 17.19 -6.06
N GLY A 15 -8.66 17.48 -7.24
CA GLY A 15 -8.58 18.80 -7.87
C GLY A 15 -7.23 19.13 -8.56
N LYS A 16 -6.24 18.23 -8.49
CA LYS A 16 -4.94 18.41 -9.13
C LYS A 16 -4.83 17.55 -10.41
N LEU A 17 -4.35 18.17 -11.49
CA LEU A 17 -4.01 17.48 -12.73
C LEU A 17 -2.61 16.86 -12.62
N PHE A 18 -2.51 15.58 -12.96
CA PHE A 18 -1.26 14.83 -13.12
C PHE A 18 -1.11 14.49 -14.60
N PHE A 19 0.02 14.84 -15.19
CA PHE A 19 0.27 14.58 -16.61
C PHE A 19 0.66 13.13 -16.88
N ALA A 20 0.58 12.73 -18.16
CA ALA A 20 1.25 11.53 -18.64
C ALA A 20 2.73 11.54 -18.20
N GLY A 21 3.22 10.38 -17.77
CA GLY A 21 4.55 10.25 -17.17
C GLY A 21 4.58 10.38 -15.65
N ALA A 22 3.49 10.82 -15.01
CA ALA A 22 3.37 10.82 -13.55
C ALA A 22 3.30 9.38 -12.98
N HIS A 23 3.54 9.27 -11.67
CA HIS A 23 3.67 8.02 -10.94
C HIS A 23 2.44 7.79 -10.07
N GLN A 24 1.78 6.64 -10.27
CA GLN A 24 0.70 6.13 -9.43
C GLN A 24 1.27 5.13 -8.44
N VAL A 25 1.01 5.34 -7.15
CA VAL A 25 1.42 4.44 -6.08
C VAL A 25 0.24 3.57 -5.68
N GLN A 26 0.46 2.25 -5.66
CA GLN A 26 -0.55 1.26 -5.27
C GLN A 26 -0.04 0.36 -4.16
N GLN A 27 -0.94 0.01 -3.23
CA GLN A 27 -0.72 -0.93 -2.14
C GLN A 27 -1.54 -2.19 -2.35
N ARG A 28 -0.93 -3.36 -2.13
CA ARG A 28 -1.64 -4.64 -2.16
C ARG A 28 -2.43 -4.81 -0.86
N VAL A 29 -3.75 -5.02 -0.98
CA VAL A 29 -4.69 -5.23 0.13
C VAL A 29 -5.39 -6.58 -0.09
N ALA A 30 -5.63 -7.33 1.00
CA ALA A 30 -6.33 -8.63 0.98
C ALA A 30 -5.80 -9.65 -0.05
N GLY A 31 -4.48 -9.66 -0.28
CA GLY A 31 -3.81 -10.65 -1.13
C GLY A 31 -4.06 -10.51 -2.64
N LEU A 32 -5.21 -10.04 -3.09
CA LEU A 32 -5.58 -10.03 -4.52
C LEU A 32 -5.79 -8.62 -5.08
N PHE A 33 -6.06 -7.63 -4.23
CA PHE A 33 -6.45 -6.29 -4.68
C PHE A 33 -5.31 -5.29 -4.60
N TRP A 34 -5.29 -4.37 -5.55
CA TRP A 34 -4.38 -3.22 -5.56
C TRP A 34 -5.18 -1.95 -5.33
N LEU A 35 -4.95 -1.31 -4.19
CA LEU A 35 -5.55 -0.03 -3.84
C LEU A 35 -4.62 1.10 -4.23
N GLU A 36 -5.13 2.11 -4.92
CA GLU A 36 -4.38 3.33 -5.21
C GLU A 36 -4.28 4.21 -3.96
N ILE A 37 -3.06 4.57 -3.57
CA ILE A 37 -2.82 5.37 -2.37
C ILE A 37 -2.30 6.77 -2.66
N ALA A 38 -1.60 6.98 -3.78
CA ALA A 38 -1.09 8.32 -4.15
C ALA A 38 -0.84 8.48 -5.65
N TYR A 39 -0.79 9.73 -6.10
CA TYR A 39 -0.21 10.16 -7.38
C TYR A 39 0.91 11.16 -7.11
N CYS A 40 2.03 11.01 -7.82
CA CYS A 40 3.23 11.81 -7.67
C CYS A 40 3.74 12.22 -9.05
N SER A 41 4.24 13.43 -9.21
CA SER A 41 4.81 13.88 -10.48
C SER A 41 6.11 13.14 -10.81
N ASP A 42 6.83 12.69 -9.80
CA ASP A 42 8.16 12.08 -9.91
C ASP A 42 8.30 10.80 -9.08
N ARG A 43 9.37 10.05 -9.36
CA ARG A 43 9.69 8.81 -8.65
C ARG A 43 10.06 9.03 -7.18
N PRO A 44 10.88 10.04 -6.80
CA PRO A 44 11.18 10.31 -5.40
C PRO A 44 9.93 10.59 -4.56
N GLY A 45 8.98 11.36 -5.08
CA GLY A 45 7.69 11.59 -4.42
C GLY A 45 6.89 10.31 -4.22
N ALA A 46 6.88 9.42 -5.22
CA ALA A 46 6.22 8.12 -5.12
C ALA A 46 6.84 7.22 -4.04
N GLU A 47 8.17 7.20 -3.94
CA GLU A 47 8.89 6.45 -2.89
C GLU A 47 8.62 7.04 -1.50
N ALA A 48 8.59 8.36 -1.37
CA ALA A 48 8.23 9.04 -0.13
C ALA A 48 6.81 8.69 0.33
N ALA A 49 5.84 8.63 -0.60
CA ALA A 49 4.47 8.21 -0.29
C ALA A 49 4.39 6.78 0.25
N ILE A 50 5.18 5.85 -0.31
CA ILE A 50 5.27 4.47 0.21
C ILE A 50 5.82 4.47 1.63
N ARG A 51 6.92 5.21 1.89
CA ARG A 51 7.53 5.29 3.23
C ARG A 51 6.55 5.87 4.25
N ALA A 52 5.81 6.90 3.87
CA ALA A 52 4.77 7.51 4.71
C ALA A 52 3.66 6.50 5.04
N ALA A 53 3.14 5.77 4.04
CA ALA A 53 2.10 4.75 4.25
C ALA A 53 2.57 3.62 5.17
N VAL A 54 3.81 3.12 4.97
CA VAL A 54 4.42 2.13 5.87
C VAL A 54 4.53 2.65 7.30
N THR A 55 4.98 3.91 7.45
CA THR A 55 5.13 4.54 8.77
C THR A 55 3.78 4.73 9.45
N ALA A 56 2.75 5.17 8.72
CA ALA A 56 1.39 5.30 9.22
C ALA A 56 0.84 3.94 9.67
N HIS A 57 1.01 2.87 8.88
CA HIS A 57 0.63 1.52 9.28
C HIS A 57 1.37 1.04 10.54
N ARG A 58 2.68 1.30 10.64
CA ARG A 58 3.46 0.97 11.85
C ARG A 58 2.96 1.74 13.07
N ARG A 59 2.74 3.06 12.92
CA ARG A 59 2.25 3.94 13.99
C ARG A 59 0.85 3.55 14.45
N ALA A 60 -0.02 3.17 13.51
CA ALA A 60 -1.37 2.68 13.80
C ALA A 60 -1.37 1.38 14.61
N ARG A 61 -0.21 0.73 14.84
CA ARG A 61 -0.06 -0.53 15.58
C ARG A 61 -1.10 -1.59 15.18
N LEU A 62 -1.51 -1.60 13.90
CA LEU A 62 -2.31 -2.65 13.30
C LEU A 62 -1.41 -3.89 13.09
N LYS A 63 -0.79 -4.40 14.16
CA LYS A 63 -0.40 -5.81 14.17
C LYS A 63 -1.72 -6.57 14.18
N PRO A 64 -2.03 -7.40 13.17
CA PRO A 64 -3.13 -8.33 13.30
C PRO A 64 -2.90 -9.07 14.61
N ARG A 65 -3.88 -9.01 15.51
CA ARG A 65 -3.81 -9.75 16.75
C ARG A 65 -3.80 -11.23 16.35
N VAL A 66 -2.74 -11.95 16.68
CA VAL A 66 -2.71 -13.40 16.50
C VAL A 66 -3.74 -13.96 17.48
N LEU A 67 -4.87 -14.44 16.96
CA LEU A 67 -5.97 -14.98 17.77
C LEU A 67 -5.78 -16.45 18.14
N GLY A 68 -4.88 -17.15 17.44
CA GLY A 68 -4.52 -18.52 17.71
C GLY A 68 -3.34 -18.95 16.84
N LEU A 69 -2.45 -19.75 17.42
CA LEU A 69 -1.44 -20.50 16.69
C LEU A 69 -1.95 -21.93 16.60
N PHE A 70 -1.85 -22.55 15.44
CA PHE A 70 -2.25 -23.94 15.24
C PHE A 70 -1.06 -24.72 14.70
N ASP A 71 -0.92 -25.97 15.13
CA ASP A 71 0.08 -26.87 14.59
C ASP A 71 -0.35 -27.44 13.22
N ARG A 72 0.51 -28.32 12.68
CA ARG A 72 0.30 -28.99 11.39
C ARG A 72 -0.92 -29.92 11.36
N ASP A 73 -1.39 -30.34 12.53
CA ASP A 73 -2.53 -31.25 12.70
C ASP A 73 -3.79 -30.45 13.08
N GLY A 74 -3.71 -29.11 13.08
CA GLY A 74 -4.83 -28.21 13.36
C GLY A 74 -5.11 -28.02 14.85
N GLN A 75 -4.22 -28.46 15.74
CA GLN A 75 -4.38 -28.26 17.19
C GLN A 75 -3.86 -26.90 17.61
N ALA A 76 -4.59 -26.24 18.52
CA ALA A 76 -4.19 -24.95 19.03
C ALA A 76 -2.91 -25.09 19.87
N LEU A 77 -1.83 -24.45 19.42
CA LEU A 77 -0.63 -24.19 20.21
C LEU A 77 -0.99 -23.02 21.12
N GLY A 78 -1.27 -23.30 22.40
CA GLY A 78 -1.84 -22.35 23.37
C GLY A 78 -1.25 -20.93 23.37
N THR A 79 -2.06 -19.97 23.82
CA THR A 79 -1.75 -18.52 23.89
C THR A 79 -0.61 -18.18 24.81
#